data_AF-A0AA91LZR5-F1
#
_entry.id   AF-A0AA91LZR5-F1
#
_cell.length_a   1.000
_cell.length_b   1.000
_cell.length_c   1.000
_cell.angle_alpha   90.00
_cell.angle_beta   90.00
_cell.angle_gamma   90.00
#
_symmetry.space_group_name_H-M   'P 1'
#
loop_
_entity.id
_entity.type
_entity.pdbx_description
1 polymer ?
#
loop_
_entity_poly.entity_id
_entity_poly.type
_entity_poly.pdbx_seq_one_letter_code
_entity_poly.pdbx_strand_id
1 'polypeptide(L)'
;MKHGLTVLSPIHDGTRKPAALAHLECTCGEVHDLWTQDGRICERQILDTGEKHLQPCPIAKIFSRRNADGNHRWYIEFATATCGTVHRERIDTTDDDRNRGYNRAEHLRQHIKTEDGDSVYDRCYGWREDAESLNNTLDRTLYGGRMIAYTATRQLTVMLGFALGRNAIAAYLHRRRHPDERAA
;
A
#
# COMPACT_ATOMS: atom_id res chain seq x y z
N MET A 1 0.44 -1.49 -14.88
CA MET A 1 1.60 -1.46 -13.97
C MET A 1 2.62 -2.51 -14.41
N LYS A 2 3.90 -2.37 -14.03
CA LYS A 2 4.92 -3.42 -14.26
C LYS A 2 4.70 -4.58 -13.28
N HIS A 3 5.05 -5.80 -13.68
CA HIS A 3 5.05 -6.95 -12.78
C HIS A 3 5.99 -6.72 -11.59
N GLY A 4 5.57 -7.09 -10.38
CA GLY A 4 6.37 -6.91 -9.16
C GLY A 4 6.46 -5.47 -8.64
N LEU A 5 5.81 -4.50 -9.28
CA LEU A 5 5.72 -3.15 -8.73
C LEU A 5 4.66 -3.09 -7.64
N THR A 6 5.13 -3.12 -6.39
CA THR A 6 4.32 -2.85 -5.21
C THR A 6 4.47 -1.39 -4.83
N VAL A 7 3.35 -0.68 -4.66
CA VAL A 7 3.34 0.72 -4.24
C VAL A 7 2.89 0.80 -2.78
N LEU A 8 3.78 1.28 -1.93
CA LEU A 8 3.51 1.65 -0.54
C LEU A 8 3.55 3.17 -0.46
N SER A 9 2.44 3.76 -0.03
CA SER A 9 2.26 5.20 0.12
C SER A 9 1.50 5.44 1.43
N PRO A 10 1.70 6.56 2.14
CA PRO A 10 0.94 6.86 3.34
C PRO A 10 -0.47 7.33 3.00
N ILE A 11 -1.43 7.05 3.88
CA ILE A 11 -2.80 7.56 3.74
C ILE A 11 -2.74 9.10 3.85
N HIS A 12 -3.29 9.80 2.88
CA HIS A 12 -3.41 11.27 2.90
C HIS A 12 -4.87 11.69 3.10
N ASP A 13 -5.10 12.95 3.45
CA ASP A 13 -6.43 13.45 3.79
C ASP A 13 -7.48 13.27 2.68
N GLY A 14 -7.03 13.23 1.42
CA GLY A 14 -7.90 12.92 0.28
C GLY A 14 -8.52 11.52 0.35
N THR A 15 -7.78 10.53 0.85
CA THR A 15 -8.24 9.13 0.97
C THR A 15 -9.05 8.87 2.24
N ARG A 16 -9.00 9.76 3.23
CA ARG A 16 -9.86 9.70 4.44
C ARG A 16 -11.31 10.04 4.15
N LYS A 17 -11.55 10.85 3.11
CA LYS A 17 -12.89 11.20 2.66
C LYS A 17 -13.48 10.03 1.87
N PRO A 18 -14.64 9.50 2.27
CA PRO A 18 -15.28 8.44 1.52
C PRO A 18 -15.61 8.86 0.09
N ALA A 19 -15.29 8.00 -0.87
CA ALA A 19 -15.58 8.21 -2.28
C ALA A 19 -16.31 7.00 -2.87
N ALA A 20 -17.36 7.26 -3.65
CA ALA A 20 -18.10 6.20 -4.35
C ALA A 20 -17.18 5.50 -5.36
N LEU A 21 -17.24 4.17 -5.38
CA LEU A 21 -16.41 3.32 -6.25
C LEU A 21 -17.24 2.73 -7.38
N ALA A 22 -18.28 1.96 -7.03
CA ALA A 22 -19.09 1.23 -8.00
C ALA A 22 -20.45 0.81 -7.40
N HIS A 23 -21.38 0.45 -8.27
CA HIS A 23 -22.58 -0.32 -7.91
C HIS A 23 -22.37 -1.74 -8.42
N LEU A 24 -22.58 -2.70 -7.55
CA LEU A 24 -22.26 -4.10 -7.80
C LEU A 24 -23.55 -4.91 -7.77
N GLU A 25 -24.01 -5.34 -8.95
CA GLU A 25 -25.07 -6.31 -9.08
C GLU A 25 -24.55 -7.69 -8.65
N CYS A 26 -25.08 -8.19 -7.54
CA CYS A 26 -24.55 -9.37 -6.88
C CYS A 26 -25.32 -10.63 -7.24
N THR A 27 -24.63 -11.78 -7.21
CA THR A 27 -25.28 -13.08 -7.38
C THR A 27 -26.22 -13.44 -6.23
N CYS A 28 -26.17 -12.73 -5.11
CA CYS A 28 -27.16 -12.87 -4.04
C CYS A 28 -28.52 -12.23 -4.38
N GLY A 29 -28.64 -11.54 -5.53
CA GLY A 29 -29.86 -10.89 -6.00
C GLY A 29 -29.99 -9.41 -5.62
N GLU A 30 -29.05 -8.89 -4.82
CA GLU A 30 -29.05 -7.50 -4.36
C GLU A 30 -28.00 -6.66 -5.08
N VAL A 31 -28.12 -5.32 -4.95
CA VAL A 31 -27.11 -4.37 -5.42
C VAL A 31 -26.32 -3.85 -4.23
N HIS A 32 -25.00 -4.01 -4.27
CA HIS A 32 -24.10 -3.47 -3.25
C HIS A 32 -23.47 -2.15 -3.71
N ASP A 33 -23.60 -1.13 -2.88
CA ASP A 33 -22.96 0.17 -3.11
C ASP A 33 -21.54 0.16 -2.55
N LEU A 34 -20.55 0.10 -3.45
CA LEU A 34 -19.14 0.09 -3.05
C LEU A 34 -18.59 1.51 -2.96
N TRP A 35 -17.86 1.74 -1.87
CA TRP A 35 -17.19 2.98 -1.54
C TRP A 35 -15.73 2.69 -1.18
N THR A 36 -14.92 3.74 -1.15
CA THR A 36 -13.53 3.68 -0.69
C THR A 36 -13.32 4.61 0.49
N GLN A 37 -12.61 4.14 1.51
CA GLN A 37 -12.20 4.92 2.68
C GLN A 37 -10.87 4.38 3.20
N ASP A 38 -9.92 5.27 3.50
CA ASP A 38 -8.59 4.93 4.03
C ASP A 38 -7.81 3.93 3.15
N GLY A 39 -8.06 3.95 1.84
CA GLY A 39 -7.43 3.03 0.89
C GLY A 39 -8.11 1.65 0.78
N ARG A 40 -9.21 1.41 1.53
CA ARG A 40 -9.96 0.15 1.60
C ARG A 40 -11.23 0.21 0.75
N ILE A 41 -11.73 -0.96 0.34
CA ILE A 41 -13.09 -1.10 -0.20
C ILE A 41 -14.03 -1.25 0.99
N CYS A 42 -15.12 -0.48 1.00
CA CYS A 42 -16.19 -0.58 1.96
C CYS A 42 -17.51 -0.75 1.23
N GLU A 43 -18.45 -1.47 1.84
CA GLU A 43 -19.84 -1.50 1.43
C GLU A 43 -20.60 -0.42 2.20
N ARG A 44 -21.39 0.39 1.48
CA ARG A 44 -22.28 1.37 2.10
C ARG A 44 -23.56 0.69 2.55
N GLN A 45 -23.84 0.83 3.84
CA GLN A 45 -25.09 0.45 4.47
C GLN A 45 -25.81 1.70 4.95
N ILE A 46 -27.12 1.74 4.77
CA ILE A 46 -27.97 2.78 5.36
C ILE A 46 -28.61 2.14 6.59
N LEU A 47 -28.27 2.64 7.77
CA LEU A 47 -28.83 2.15 9.03
C LEU A 47 -30.28 2.59 9.18
N ASP A 48 -31.02 1.96 10.10
CA ASP A 48 -32.42 2.32 10.41
C ASP A 48 -32.58 3.78 10.86
N THR A 49 -31.49 4.40 11.34
CA THR A 49 -31.42 5.83 11.69
C THR A 49 -31.35 6.76 10.47
N GLY A 50 -31.20 6.21 9.26
CA GLY A 50 -30.88 6.94 8.03
C GLY A 50 -29.40 7.30 7.89
N GLU A 51 -28.56 6.95 8.86
CA GLU A 51 -27.13 7.23 8.82
C GLU A 51 -26.40 6.31 7.84
N LYS A 52 -25.43 6.88 7.11
CA LYS A 52 -24.56 6.13 6.20
C LYS A 52 -23.44 5.48 7.00
N HIS A 53 -23.46 4.16 7.07
CA HIS A 53 -22.37 3.37 7.60
C HIS A 53 -21.54 2.78 6.47
N LEU A 54 -20.21 2.83 6.60
CA LEU A 54 -19.28 2.23 5.65
C LEU A 54 -18.63 1.04 6.31
N GLN A 55 -19.05 -0.16 5.93
CA GLN A 55 -18.50 -1.39 6.48
C GLN A 55 -17.34 -1.87 5.61
N PRO A 56 -16.11 -2.00 6.13
CA PRO A 56 -14.98 -2.49 5.35
C PRO A 56 -15.22 -3.91 4.81
N CYS A 57 -14.95 -4.10 3.52
CA CYS A 57 -15.03 -5.42 2.89
C CYS A 57 -13.75 -6.21 3.18
N PRO A 58 -13.84 -7.45 3.73
CA PRO A 58 -12.66 -8.27 3.97
C PRO A 58 -11.98 -8.64 2.65
N ILE A 59 -10.67 -8.39 2.58
CA ILE A 59 -9.85 -8.70 1.41
C ILE A 59 -9.46 -10.18 1.46
N ALA A 60 -9.79 -10.92 0.41
CA ALA A 60 -9.41 -12.32 0.26
C ALA A 60 -8.01 -12.46 -0.33
N LYS A 61 -7.74 -11.78 -1.46
CA LYS A 61 -6.41 -11.80 -2.09
C LYS A 61 -6.16 -10.60 -2.99
N ILE A 62 -4.89 -10.28 -3.18
CA ILE A 62 -4.41 -9.26 -4.12
C ILE A 62 -3.46 -9.94 -5.10
N PHE A 63 -3.69 -9.76 -6.39
CA PHE A 63 -2.91 -10.45 -7.42
C PHE A 63 -2.80 -9.64 -8.70
N SER A 64 -1.80 -9.96 -9.52
CA SER A 64 -1.64 -9.40 -10.85
C SER A 64 -2.00 -10.41 -11.93
N ARG A 65 -2.48 -9.93 -13.08
CA ARG A 65 -2.60 -10.71 -14.31
C ARG A 65 -1.83 -10.02 -15.43
N ARG A 66 -1.14 -10.84 -16.23
CA ARG A 66 -0.42 -10.40 -17.42
C ARG A 66 -1.42 -10.18 -18.56
N ASN A 67 -1.28 -9.05 -19.24
CA ASN A 67 -2.01 -8.71 -20.45
C ASN A 67 -1.27 -9.24 -21.68
N ALA A 68 -1.95 -9.24 -22.84
CA ALA A 68 -1.35 -9.65 -24.12
C ALA A 68 -0.17 -8.77 -24.55
N ASP A 69 -0.19 -7.48 -24.17
CA ASP A 69 0.89 -6.50 -24.45
C ASP A 69 2.11 -6.64 -23.52
N GLY A 70 2.09 -7.60 -22.59
CA GLY A 70 3.15 -7.81 -21.60
C GLY A 70 3.06 -6.95 -20.34
N ASN A 71 2.12 -5.99 -20.28
CA ASN A 71 1.85 -5.23 -19.06
C ASN A 71 1.06 -6.05 -18.05
N HIS A 72 0.99 -5.57 -16.80
CA HIS A 72 0.21 -6.22 -15.74
C HIS A 72 -0.92 -5.32 -15.24
N ARG A 73 -2.09 -5.94 -15.00
CA ARG A 73 -3.23 -5.37 -14.27
C ARG A 73 -3.29 -6.01 -12.89
N TRP A 74 -3.62 -5.20 -11.90
CA TRP A 74 -3.73 -5.66 -10.52
C TRP A 74 -5.19 -5.68 -10.08
N TYR A 75 -5.51 -6.67 -9.26
CA TYR A 75 -6.86 -6.94 -8.80
C TYR A 75 -6.86 -7.20 -7.30
N ILE A 76 -7.96 -6.78 -6.66
CA ILE A 76 -8.32 -7.18 -5.29
C ILE A 76 -9.55 -8.06 -5.39
N GLU A 77 -9.50 -9.23 -4.77
CA GLU A 77 -10.67 -9.99 -4.42
C GLU A 77 -11.08 -9.68 -2.99
N PHE A 78 -12.35 -9.37 -2.79
CA PHE A 78 -12.94 -9.05 -1.49
C PHE A 78 -14.30 -9.71 -1.39
N ALA A 79 -14.73 -10.05 -0.18
CA ALA A 79 -16.12 -10.43 0.06
C ALA A 79 -16.94 -9.19 0.41
N THR A 80 -18.14 -9.07 -0.14
CA THR A 80 -19.10 -8.05 0.29
C THR A 80 -19.40 -8.24 1.78
N ALA A 81 -19.49 -7.13 2.51
CA ALA A 81 -19.62 -7.17 3.95
C ALA A 81 -20.99 -7.73 4.37
N THR A 82 -22.04 -7.47 3.58
CA THR A 82 -23.41 -7.89 3.88
C THR A 82 -23.67 -9.36 3.55
N CYS A 83 -23.29 -9.85 2.37
CA CYS A 83 -23.67 -11.20 1.92
C CYS A 83 -22.49 -12.17 1.76
N GLY A 84 -21.24 -11.71 1.93
CA GLY A 84 -20.05 -12.56 1.87
C GLY A 84 -19.67 -13.06 0.48
N THR A 85 -20.37 -12.61 -0.58
CA THR A 85 -20.06 -13.02 -1.95
C THR A 85 -18.72 -12.42 -2.36
N VAL A 86 -17.85 -13.22 -2.97
CA VAL A 86 -16.52 -12.77 -3.39
C VAL A 86 -16.60 -12.09 -4.75
N HIS A 87 -16.15 -10.84 -4.79
CA HIS A 87 -16.05 -10.04 -5.99
C HIS A 87 -14.61 -9.67 -6.26
N ARG A 88 -14.36 -9.22 -7.49
CA ARG A 88 -13.04 -8.83 -7.96
C ARG A 88 -13.07 -7.44 -8.55
N GLU A 89 -12.25 -6.55 -8.02
CA GLU A 89 -12.12 -5.18 -8.49
C GLU A 89 -10.71 -4.91 -9.02
N ARG A 90 -10.59 -4.08 -10.06
CA ARG A 90 -9.28 -3.58 -10.51
C ARG A 90 -8.81 -2.49 -9.57
N ILE A 91 -7.50 -2.39 -9.36
CA ILE A 91 -6.91 -1.34 -8.52
C ILE A 91 -6.15 -0.28 -9.31
N ASP A 92 -5.84 -0.54 -10.57
CA ASP A 92 -5.23 0.43 -11.46
C ASP A 92 -6.28 1.35 -12.08
N THR A 93 -5.93 2.63 -12.26
CA THR A 93 -6.81 3.64 -12.88
C THR A 93 -7.30 3.18 -14.25
N THR A 94 -8.63 3.17 -14.41
CA THR A 94 -9.34 2.88 -15.66
C THR A 94 -9.72 4.16 -16.39
N ASP A 95 -10.21 4.03 -17.63
CA ASP A 95 -10.62 5.21 -18.40
C ASP A 95 -11.89 5.87 -17.83
N ASP A 96 -12.81 5.08 -17.25
CA ASP A 96 -13.98 5.61 -16.52
C ASP A 96 -13.55 6.43 -15.30
N ASP A 97 -12.54 5.95 -14.57
CA ASP A 97 -11.97 6.68 -13.43
C ASP A 97 -11.39 8.03 -13.88
N ARG A 98 -10.68 8.08 -15.02
CA ARG A 98 -10.15 9.33 -15.59
C ARG A 98 -11.28 10.30 -15.95
N ASN A 99 -12.35 9.81 -16.56
CA ASN A 99 -13.48 10.64 -16.98
C ASN A 99 -14.21 11.26 -15.78
N ARG A 100 -14.23 10.56 -14.64
CA ARG A 100 -14.85 11.05 -13.39
C ARG A 100 -13.86 11.82 -12.51
N GLY A 101 -12.59 11.91 -12.89
CA GLY A 101 -11.53 12.51 -12.06
C GLY A 101 -11.22 11.71 -10.79
N TYR A 102 -11.53 10.42 -10.77
CA TYR A 102 -11.31 9.54 -9.62
C TYR A 102 -9.93 8.89 -9.69
N ASN A 103 -9.08 9.13 -8.68
CA ASN A 103 -7.77 8.48 -8.62
C ASN A 103 -7.84 7.14 -7.88
N ARG A 104 -8.30 6.11 -8.58
CA ARG A 104 -8.46 4.76 -8.02
C ARG A 104 -7.22 4.23 -7.31
N ALA A 105 -6.02 4.46 -7.85
CA ALA A 105 -4.79 3.94 -7.26
C ALA A 105 -4.45 4.60 -5.90
N GLU A 106 -4.95 5.80 -5.63
CA GLU A 106 -4.83 6.45 -4.32
C GLU A 106 -5.89 5.94 -3.35
N HIS A 107 -7.14 5.81 -3.81
CA HIS A 107 -8.30 5.41 -3.02
C HIS A 107 -8.39 3.90 -2.75
N LEU A 108 -7.74 3.08 -3.57
CA LEU A 108 -7.72 1.62 -3.44
C LEU A 108 -6.28 1.10 -3.45
N ARG A 109 -5.80 0.71 -2.27
CA ARG A 109 -4.38 0.42 -2.05
C ARG A 109 -4.10 -1.07 -1.96
N GLN A 110 -2.93 -1.49 -2.46
CA GLN A 110 -2.44 -2.87 -2.33
C GLN A 110 -2.11 -3.21 -0.88
N HIS A 111 -1.55 -2.26 -0.14
CA HIS A 111 -1.18 -2.43 1.25
C HIS A 111 -1.77 -1.27 2.03
N ILE A 112 -2.72 -1.62 2.89
CA ILE A 112 -3.43 -0.72 3.78
C ILE A 112 -2.87 -0.91 5.18
N LYS A 113 -2.85 0.18 5.96
CA LYS A 113 -2.66 0.10 7.39
C LYS A 113 -3.79 -0.74 7.99
N THR A 114 -3.48 -1.70 8.85
CA THR A 114 -4.47 -2.51 9.58
C THR A 114 -4.48 -2.13 11.06
N GLU A 115 -5.55 -2.47 11.77
CA GLU A 115 -5.68 -2.14 13.19
C GLU A 115 -4.84 -3.08 14.08
N ASP A 116 -4.60 -4.30 13.61
CA ASP A 116 -3.77 -5.31 14.26
C ASP A 116 -2.26 -5.02 14.15
N GLY A 117 -1.84 -4.12 13.24
CA GLY A 117 -0.45 -3.73 13.07
C GLY A 117 0.43 -4.74 12.32
N ASP A 118 -0.14 -5.82 11.77
CA ASP A 118 0.60 -6.90 11.12
C ASP A 118 0.64 -6.82 9.59
N SER A 119 0.02 -5.80 9.00
CA SER A 119 0.00 -5.64 7.54
C SER A 119 1.41 -5.42 6.96
N VAL A 120 1.54 -5.62 5.64
CA VAL A 120 2.74 -5.20 4.90
C VAL A 120 2.97 -3.69 5.06
N TYR A 121 1.90 -2.89 5.14
CA TYR A 121 2.02 -1.47 5.39
C TYR A 121 2.66 -1.20 6.76
N ASP A 122 2.15 -1.79 7.83
CA ASP A 122 2.66 -1.52 9.18
C ASP A 122 4.10 -2.01 9.35
N ARG A 123 4.42 -3.18 8.79
CA ARG A 123 5.78 -3.72 8.82
C ARG A 123 6.79 -2.93 7.99
N CYS A 124 6.37 -2.32 6.88
CA CYS A 124 7.28 -1.53 6.04
C CYS A 124 7.33 -0.05 6.43
N TYR A 125 6.18 0.55 6.67
CA TYR A 125 6.01 1.98 6.95
C TYR A 125 6.14 2.32 8.45
N GLY A 126 5.98 1.36 9.37
CA GLY A 126 6.21 1.57 10.80
C GLY A 126 7.65 2.00 11.12
N TRP A 127 8.61 1.59 10.30
CA TRP A 127 10.03 1.99 10.41
C TRP A 127 10.33 3.31 9.72
N ARG A 128 9.32 4.07 9.28
CA ARG A 128 9.52 5.33 8.57
C ARG A 128 10.30 6.32 9.40
N GLU A 129 9.97 6.50 10.67
CA GLU A 129 10.65 7.48 11.53
C GLU A 129 12.15 7.15 11.65
N ASP A 130 12.49 5.87 11.80
CA ASP A 130 13.87 5.40 11.77
C ASP A 130 14.53 5.65 10.42
N ALA A 131 13.85 5.32 9.31
CA ALA A 131 14.36 5.55 7.95
C ALA A 131 14.57 7.04 7.64
N GLU A 132 13.65 7.90 8.06
CA GLU A 132 13.74 9.36 7.91
C GLU A 132 14.86 9.94 8.77
N SER A 133 14.98 9.50 10.03
CA SER A 133 16.08 9.87 10.92
C SER A 133 17.44 9.47 10.34
N LEU A 134 17.52 8.29 9.74
CA LEU A 134 18.72 7.80 9.06
C LEU A 134 19.06 8.61 7.81
N ASN A 135 18.06 8.91 6.97
CA ASN A 135 18.27 9.75 5.79
C ASN A 135 18.66 11.17 6.19
N ASN A 136 18.04 11.75 7.22
CA ASN A 136 18.43 13.04 7.78
C ASN A 136 19.86 13.01 8.35
N THR A 137 20.27 11.89 8.97
CA THR A 137 21.67 11.71 9.40
C THR A 137 22.60 11.73 8.18
N LEU A 138 22.26 11.01 7.11
CA LEU A 138 23.03 11.02 5.87
C LEU A 138 23.14 12.45 5.32
N ASP A 139 22.03 13.15 5.17
CA ASP A 139 21.99 14.53 4.67
C ASP A 139 22.85 15.48 5.52
N ARG A 140 22.82 15.33 6.84
CA ARG A 140 23.66 16.13 7.76
C ARG A 140 25.14 15.78 7.69
N THR A 141 25.49 14.53 7.38
CA THR A 141 26.89 14.10 7.25
C THR A 141 27.50 14.48 5.90
N LEU A 142 26.68 14.75 4.89
CA LEU A 142 27.13 15.21 3.59
C LEU A 142 27.53 16.69 3.64
N TYR A 143 28.72 17.02 3.12
CA TYR A 143 29.24 18.39 3.14
C TYR A 143 28.31 19.35 2.41
N GLY A 144 27.77 20.33 3.14
CA GLY A 144 26.82 21.30 2.61
C GLY A 144 25.46 20.72 2.21
N GLY A 145 25.09 19.53 2.71
CA GLY A 145 23.85 18.83 2.34
C GLY A 145 23.84 18.35 0.89
N ARG A 146 25.02 18.22 0.27
CA ARG A 146 25.17 17.87 -1.14
C ARG A 146 25.81 16.50 -1.27
N MET A 147 25.27 15.71 -2.18
CA MET A 147 25.86 14.43 -2.55
C MET A 147 27.32 14.62 -3.00
N ILE A 148 28.24 13.87 -2.40
CA ILE A 148 29.69 13.94 -2.67
C ILE A 148 30.11 13.34 -4.03
N ALA A 149 29.15 13.19 -4.95
CA ALA A 149 29.30 12.56 -6.24
C ALA A 149 28.51 13.31 -7.31
N TYR A 150 29.10 13.46 -8.50
CA TYR A 150 28.57 14.30 -9.58
C TYR A 150 27.72 13.56 -10.62
N THR A 151 27.80 12.23 -10.72
CA THR A 151 27.03 11.44 -11.69
C THR A 151 26.02 10.55 -11.00
N ALA A 152 24.84 10.35 -11.61
CA ALA A 152 23.76 9.53 -11.04
C ALA A 152 24.25 8.15 -10.58
N THR A 153 25.11 7.48 -11.35
CA THR A 153 25.70 6.19 -10.97
C THR A 153 26.54 6.28 -9.69
N ARG A 154 27.40 7.30 -9.57
CA ARG A 154 28.24 7.47 -8.37
C ARG A 154 27.41 7.87 -7.15
N GLN A 155 26.40 8.72 -7.34
CA GLN A 155 25.45 9.07 -6.28
C GLN A 155 24.70 7.83 -5.79
N LEU A 156 24.25 6.97 -6.71
CA LEU A 156 23.64 5.68 -6.38
C LEU A 156 24.61 4.78 -5.61
N THR A 157 25.88 4.69 -6.02
CA THR A 157 26.90 3.92 -5.28
C THR A 157 27.04 4.39 -3.84
N VAL A 158 27.04 5.71 -3.59
CA VAL A 158 27.10 6.26 -2.23
C VAL A 158 25.87 5.83 -1.42
N MET A 159 24.67 5.94 -1.99
CA MET A 159 23.42 5.51 -1.33
C MET A 159 23.41 4.01 -1.02
N LEU A 160 23.85 3.18 -1.97
CA LEU A 160 23.98 1.73 -1.77
C LEU A 160 24.99 1.40 -0.68
N GLY A 161 26.15 2.06 -0.66
CA GLY A 161 27.17 1.89 0.38
C GLY A 161 26.65 2.24 1.77
N PHE A 162 25.92 3.35 1.90
CA PHE A 162 25.29 3.75 3.15
C PHE A 162 24.27 2.70 3.63
N ALA A 163 23.37 2.26 2.75
CA ALA A 163 22.36 1.24 3.06
C ALA A 163 23.01 -0.10 3.47
N LEU A 164 24.03 -0.56 2.74
CA LEU A 164 24.77 -1.77 3.06
C LEU A 164 25.47 -1.67 4.42
N GLY A 165 26.14 -0.55 4.71
CA GLY A 165 26.79 -0.33 6.01
C GLY A 165 25.80 -0.38 7.17
N ARG A 166 24.62 0.23 7.01
CA ARG A 166 23.55 0.17 8.02
C ARG A 166 23.01 -1.24 8.21
N ASN A 167 22.72 -1.96 7.13
CA ASN A 167 22.26 -3.34 7.21
C ASN A 167 23.30 -4.24 7.88
N ALA A 168 24.59 -4.04 7.61
CA ALA A 168 25.67 -4.78 8.25
C ALA A 168 25.73 -4.53 9.76
N ILE A 169 25.60 -3.27 10.21
CA ILE A 169 25.55 -2.90 11.63
C ILE A 169 24.31 -3.49 12.30
N ALA A 170 23.13 -3.35 11.68
CA ALA A 170 21.88 -3.90 12.20
C ALA A 170 21.97 -5.42 12.35
N ALA A 171 22.46 -6.12 11.34
CA ALA A 171 22.67 -7.56 11.39
C ALA A 171 23.69 -7.97 12.46
N TYR A 172 24.76 -7.19 12.66
CA TYR A 172 25.72 -7.41 13.75
C TYR A 172 25.08 -7.26 15.12
N LEU A 173 24.31 -6.18 15.35
CA LEU A 173 23.62 -5.94 16.62
C LEU A 173 22.56 -7.00 16.89
N HIS A 174 21.80 -7.42 15.86
CA HIS A 174 20.83 -8.49 15.95
C HIS A 174 21.48 -9.79 16.42
N ARG A 175 22.55 -10.23 15.74
CA ARG A 175 23.33 -11.43 16.12
C ARG A 175 23.92 -11.37 17.51
N ARG A 176 24.24 -10.17 18.03
CA ARG A 176 24.71 -10.01 19.41
C ARG A 176 23.60 -10.12 20.44
N ARG A 177 22.38 -9.71 20.10
CA ARG A 177 21.20 -9.81 20.99
C ARG A 177 20.56 -11.19 20.95
N HIS A 178 20.67 -11.90 19.84
CA HIS A 178 20.14 -13.25 19.62
C HIS A 178 21.27 -14.24 19.30
N PRO A 179 22.12 -14.58 20.29
CA PRO A 179 23.25 -15.48 20.07
C PRO A 179 22.82 -16.90 19.69
N ASP A 180 21.63 -17.34 20.12
CA ASP A 180 21.13 -18.70 19.93
C ASP A 180 20.70 -18.98 18.48
N GLU A 181 20.29 -17.95 17.73
CA GLU A 181 19.94 -18.05 16.29
C GLU A 181 21.17 -18.22 15.38
N ARG A 182 22.39 -18.21 15.93
CA ARG A 182 23.63 -18.43 15.17
C ARG A 182 23.93 -19.91 14.91
N ALA A 183 23.19 -20.84 15.53
CA ALA A 183 23.46 -22.27 15.51
C ALA A 183 22.53 -23.09 14.59
N ALA A 184 21.57 -22.45 13.91
CA ALA A 184 20.70 -23.05 12.89
C ALA A 184 21.12 -22.58 11.48
#